data_AF-A0A2D9Q6Q6-F1
#
_entry.id   AF-A0A2D9Q6Q6-F1
#
_cell.length_a   1.000
_cell.length_b   1.000
_cell.length_c   1.000
_cell.angle_alpha   90.00
_cell.angle_beta   90.00
_cell.angle_gamma   90.00
#
_symmetry.space_group_name_H-M   'P 1'
#
loop_
_entity.id
_entity.type
_entity.pdbx_description
1 polymer ?
#
loop_
_entity_poly.entity_id
_entity_poly.type
_entity_poly.pdbx_seq_one_letter_code
_entity_poly.pdbx_strand_id
1 'polypeptide(L)'
;MKRYMLLKLIIIVAFIITGCNKDDDKKEEQGCVKEENYFEAQFDGQTIEPYYNQGGGIGRYTLSFSRCVDNENDWLLTINTENDIGFDFSLIGLTGIGNYNISAGNPEHIAVTCAVKTSIYIEDQDSNSYTFISSSNGTIEITGYDNSLGILIGTFTAELVSTADPSVKKTITGEFNLNKSTLDKTIKPCWL
;
A
#
# COMPACT_ATOMS: atom_id res chain seq x y z
N MET A 1 32.91 -71.51 -19.69
CA MET A 1 33.32 -71.58 -18.26
C MET A 1 34.82 -71.37 -18.18
N LYS A 2 35.28 -70.43 -17.31
CA LYS A 2 36.67 -70.26 -16.82
C LYS A 2 37.68 -69.82 -17.91
N ARG A 3 38.62 -68.89 -17.75
CA ARG A 3 39.24 -68.24 -16.58
C ARG A 3 40.21 -67.15 -17.07
N TYR A 4 40.37 -66.10 -16.25
CA TYR A 4 41.55 -65.22 -16.03
C TYR A 4 42.34 -64.61 -17.21
N MET A 5 42.48 -63.29 -17.20
CA MET A 5 43.81 -62.66 -17.07
C MET A 5 43.71 -61.21 -16.58
N LEU A 6 44.44 -60.94 -15.49
CA LEU A 6 44.81 -59.60 -15.04
C LEU A 6 45.68 -58.91 -16.11
N LEU A 7 45.52 -57.60 -16.30
CA LEU A 7 46.67 -56.68 -16.14
C LEU A 7 46.20 -55.23 -15.93
N LYS A 8 46.86 -54.57 -14.97
CA LYS A 8 46.71 -53.16 -14.62
C LYS A 8 47.33 -52.29 -15.71
N LEU A 9 46.70 -51.15 -16.04
CA LEU A 9 47.43 -49.95 -16.45
C LEU A 9 46.84 -48.73 -15.75
N ILE A 10 47.74 -48.05 -15.06
CA ILE A 10 47.55 -46.81 -14.29
C ILE A 10 47.64 -45.65 -15.29
N ILE A 11 46.67 -44.73 -15.26
CA ILE A 11 46.88 -43.37 -15.75
C ILE A 11 46.58 -42.43 -14.59
N ILE A 12 47.65 -41.83 -14.07
CA ILE A 12 47.64 -40.70 -13.15
C ILE A 12 47.41 -39.43 -13.98
N VAL A 13 46.38 -38.66 -13.66
CA VAL A 13 46.46 -37.19 -13.68
C VAL A 13 45.68 -36.69 -12.46
N ALA A 14 46.41 -36.19 -11.47
CA ALA A 14 45.87 -35.35 -10.41
C ALA A 14 45.84 -33.90 -10.91
N PHE A 15 44.73 -33.18 -10.68
CA PHE A 15 44.61 -31.75 -10.34
C PHE A 15 43.11 -31.49 -10.11
N ILE A 16 42.66 -31.50 -8.85
CA ILE A 16 42.26 -30.29 -8.09
C ILE A 16 41.44 -29.34 -8.96
N ILE A 17 40.11 -29.28 -8.78
CA ILE A 17 39.43 -28.06 -8.33
C ILE A 17 38.19 -28.47 -7.52
N THR A 18 38.18 -27.99 -6.29
CA THR A 18 37.04 -27.80 -5.40
C THR A 18 35.81 -27.26 -6.15
N GLY A 19 34.81 -28.11 -6.34
CA GLY A 19 33.42 -27.69 -6.46
C GLY A 19 32.73 -28.07 -5.16
N CYS A 20 32.63 -27.13 -4.23
CA CYS A 20 31.70 -27.28 -3.11
C CYS A 20 30.31 -27.53 -3.71
N ASN A 21 29.63 -28.57 -3.24
CA ASN A 21 28.17 -28.65 -3.32
C ASN A 21 27.64 -27.41 -2.60
N LYS A 22 27.29 -26.37 -3.36
CA LYS A 22 26.26 -25.42 -2.97
C LYS A 22 25.02 -25.79 -3.74
N ASP A 23 24.30 -26.77 -3.19
CA ASP A 23 22.88 -27.00 -3.49
C ASP A 23 21.98 -26.02 -2.71
N ASP A 24 22.55 -24.96 -2.12
CA ASP A 24 21.85 -23.84 -1.52
C ASP A 24 22.09 -22.61 -2.40
N ASP A 25 21.18 -22.30 -3.31
CA ASP A 25 20.85 -20.94 -3.80
C ASP A 25 19.87 -20.97 -5.00
N LYS A 26 18.84 -21.82 -4.92
CA LYS A 26 17.62 -21.64 -5.70
C LYS A 26 16.40 -21.77 -4.82
N LYS A 27 16.29 -20.87 -3.83
CA LYS A 27 14.97 -20.33 -3.56
C LYS A 27 14.67 -19.46 -4.77
N GLU A 28 13.85 -19.97 -5.67
CA GLU A 28 13.05 -19.10 -6.52
C GLU A 28 12.53 -17.98 -5.61
N GLU A 29 12.85 -16.73 -5.94
CA GLU A 29 12.01 -15.61 -5.53
C GLU A 29 10.62 -15.94 -6.07
N GLN A 30 9.81 -16.62 -5.25
CA GLN A 30 8.37 -16.54 -5.41
C GLN A 30 8.06 -15.07 -5.21
N GLY A 31 7.97 -14.36 -6.34
CA GLY A 31 7.74 -12.92 -6.37
C GLY A 31 6.55 -12.62 -5.49
N CYS A 32 6.77 -11.85 -4.42
CA CYS A 32 5.65 -11.38 -3.62
C CYS A 32 4.82 -10.45 -4.50
N VAL A 33 3.52 -10.72 -4.61
CA VAL A 33 2.58 -9.93 -5.42
C VAL A 33 1.78 -9.01 -4.49
N LYS A 34 1.57 -7.77 -4.92
CA LYS A 34 0.74 -6.76 -4.25
C LYS A 34 -0.74 -7.05 -4.54
N GLU A 35 -1.30 -8.06 -3.86
CA GLU A 35 -2.67 -8.54 -4.14
C GLU A 35 -3.74 -7.93 -3.23
N GLU A 36 -3.38 -7.50 -2.02
CA GLU A 36 -4.35 -7.06 -1.01
C GLU A 36 -3.70 -6.14 0.03
N ASN A 37 -4.52 -5.35 0.71
CA ASN A 37 -4.17 -4.42 1.78
C ASN A 37 -3.07 -3.46 1.35
N TYR A 38 -3.22 -2.92 0.15
CA TYR A 38 -2.33 -1.92 -0.39
C TYR A 38 -3.06 -0.63 -0.75
N PHE A 39 -2.28 0.44 -0.77
CA PHE A 39 -2.65 1.72 -1.31
C PHE A 39 -1.42 2.30 -2.00
N GLU A 40 -1.64 2.99 -3.11
CA GLU A 40 -0.60 3.75 -3.79
C GLU A 40 -1.21 4.99 -4.44
N ALA A 41 -0.59 6.14 -4.29
CA ALA A 41 -0.98 7.34 -5.01
C ALA A 41 0.26 8.12 -5.48
N GLN A 42 0.13 8.78 -6.63
CA GLN A 42 1.13 9.68 -7.17
C GLN A 42 0.69 11.12 -6.89
N PHE A 43 1.51 11.87 -6.16
CA PHE A 43 1.27 13.27 -5.83
C PHE A 43 2.58 14.06 -5.86
N ASP A 44 2.60 15.15 -6.62
CA ASP A 44 3.76 16.06 -6.69
C ASP A 44 5.11 15.38 -7.03
N GLY A 45 5.06 14.36 -7.89
CA GLY A 45 6.25 13.57 -8.28
C GLY A 45 6.73 12.58 -7.23
N GLN A 46 5.94 12.34 -6.17
CA GLN A 46 6.22 11.37 -5.11
C GLN A 46 5.14 10.29 -5.07
N THR A 47 5.56 9.07 -4.69
CA THR A 47 4.64 7.99 -4.34
C THR A 47 4.23 8.13 -2.88
N ILE A 48 2.92 8.23 -2.63
CA ILE A 48 2.30 8.05 -1.33
C ILE A 48 1.91 6.59 -1.21
N GLU A 49 2.65 5.85 -0.40
CA GLU A 49 2.35 4.47 -0.06
C GLU A 49 2.60 4.22 1.43
N PRO A 50 1.89 3.27 2.05
CA PRO A 50 2.13 2.96 3.43
C PRO A 50 3.46 2.21 3.58
N TYR A 51 4.23 2.56 4.60
CA TYR A 51 5.48 1.89 4.96
C TYR A 51 5.32 1.05 6.24
N TYR A 52 6.34 0.23 6.54
CA TYR A 52 6.39 -0.59 7.75
C TYR A 52 7.38 0.01 8.76
N ASN A 53 6.85 0.60 9.84
CA ASN A 53 7.66 1.20 10.89
C ASN A 53 8.00 0.16 11.98
N GLN A 54 9.27 0.04 12.38
CA GLN A 54 9.69 -0.80 13.51
C GLN A 54 10.11 0.08 14.70
N GLY A 55 9.36 0.00 15.81
CA GLY A 55 9.68 0.73 17.03
C GLY A 55 9.30 -0.05 18.29
N GLY A 56 10.19 -0.08 19.30
CA GLY A 56 9.90 -0.71 20.60
C GLY A 56 9.64 -2.22 20.55
N GLY A 57 10.12 -2.92 19.53
CA GLY A 57 9.91 -4.37 19.34
C GLY A 57 8.59 -4.75 18.67
N ILE A 58 7.78 -3.78 18.24
CA ILE A 58 6.53 -4.00 17.50
C ILE A 58 6.65 -3.30 16.14
N GLY A 59 6.48 -4.05 15.06
CA GLY A 59 6.34 -3.47 13.74
C GLY A 59 4.90 -3.03 13.47
N ARG A 60 4.74 -1.92 12.76
CA ARG A 60 3.43 -1.34 12.43
C ARG A 60 3.40 -0.94 10.96
N TYR A 61 2.59 -1.65 10.19
CA TYR A 61 2.17 -1.23 8.87
C TYR A 61 1.24 -0.03 9.01
N THR A 62 1.56 1.05 8.29
CA THR A 62 0.95 2.38 8.48
C THR A 62 -0.39 2.57 7.76
N LEU A 63 -0.81 1.60 6.96
CA LEU A 63 -2.15 1.57 6.39
C LEU A 63 -3.19 1.39 7.51
N SER A 64 -4.11 2.32 7.61
CA SER A 64 -5.27 2.21 8.49
C SER A 64 -6.54 2.52 7.73
N PHE A 65 -7.53 1.65 7.83
CA PHE A 65 -8.85 1.99 7.33
C PHE A 65 -9.93 1.42 8.24
N SER A 66 -11.01 2.17 8.37
CA SER A 66 -12.09 1.88 9.31
C SER A 66 -13.43 2.34 8.76
N ARG A 67 -14.51 1.82 9.35
CA ARG A 67 -15.86 2.35 9.10
C ARG A 67 -16.12 3.48 10.08
N CYS A 68 -16.88 4.46 9.66
CA CYS A 68 -17.39 5.50 10.54
C CYS A 68 -18.35 4.89 11.56
N VAL A 69 -18.29 5.38 12.80
CA VAL A 69 -19.09 4.83 13.92
C VAL A 69 -20.58 4.90 13.63
N ASP A 70 -21.03 5.98 12.98
CA ASP A 70 -22.45 6.25 12.77
C ASP A 70 -23.00 5.67 11.46
N ASN A 71 -22.14 5.21 10.55
CA ASN A 71 -22.54 4.73 9.24
C ASN A 71 -21.53 3.72 8.69
N GLU A 72 -21.98 2.48 8.54
CA GLU A 72 -21.14 1.44 7.98
C GLU A 72 -20.75 1.72 6.53
N ASN A 73 -21.51 2.49 5.75
CA ASN A 73 -21.17 2.81 4.35
C ASN A 73 -20.10 3.90 4.20
N ASP A 74 -19.70 4.52 5.31
CA ASP A 74 -18.71 5.57 5.34
C ASP A 74 -17.37 4.99 5.81
N TRP A 75 -16.32 5.34 5.09
CA TRP A 75 -14.97 4.85 5.33
C TRP A 75 -14.02 6.00 5.59
N LEU A 76 -13.08 5.73 6.48
CA LEU A 76 -11.92 6.56 6.73
C LEU A 76 -10.67 5.72 6.49
N LEU A 77 -9.84 6.18 5.57
CA LEU A 77 -8.53 5.62 5.26
C LEU A 77 -7.46 6.66 5.66
N THR A 78 -6.45 6.22 6.39
CA THR A 78 -5.30 7.04 6.78
C THR A 78 -4.01 6.28 6.50
N ILE A 79 -3.01 7.00 5.99
CA ILE A 79 -1.69 6.47 5.64
C ILE A 79 -0.64 7.46 6.08
N ASN A 80 0.41 6.95 6.72
CA ASN A 80 1.62 7.71 6.97
C ASN A 80 2.71 7.17 6.05
N THR A 81 3.49 8.05 5.45
CA THR A 81 4.66 7.67 4.62
C THR A 81 5.96 7.80 5.42
N GLU A 82 7.06 7.25 4.89
CA GLU A 82 8.39 7.36 5.50
C GLU A 82 8.94 8.80 5.50
N ASN A 83 8.40 9.68 4.65
CA ASN A 83 8.80 11.09 4.52
C ASN A 83 7.87 12.04 5.29
N ASP A 84 7.23 11.56 6.36
CA ASP A 84 6.33 12.34 7.23
C ASP A 84 5.13 12.98 6.51
N ILE A 85 4.71 12.41 5.37
CA ILE A 85 3.48 12.81 4.68
C ILE A 85 2.33 11.98 5.23
N GLY A 86 1.30 12.64 5.76
CA GLY A 86 0.02 12.03 6.10
C GLY A 86 -0.93 12.10 4.91
N PHE A 87 -1.68 11.03 4.67
CA PHE A 87 -2.75 10.99 3.68
C PHE A 87 -4.02 10.52 4.37
N ASP A 88 -5.08 11.32 4.26
CA ASP A 88 -6.42 10.94 4.73
C ASP A 88 -7.41 10.94 3.57
N PHE A 89 -8.26 9.93 3.56
CA PHE A 89 -9.31 9.76 2.58
C PHE A 89 -10.60 9.34 3.25
N SER A 90 -11.57 10.25 3.26
CA SER A 90 -12.94 9.95 3.62
C SER A 90 -13.71 9.54 2.37
N LEU A 91 -14.37 8.38 2.39
CA LEU A 91 -15.33 7.95 1.38
C LEU A 91 -16.71 7.82 2.01
N ILE A 92 -17.64 8.67 1.61
CA ILE A 92 -18.95 8.80 2.25
C ILE A 92 -20.05 8.29 1.33
N GLY A 93 -20.96 7.48 1.88
CA GLY A 93 -22.15 6.99 1.21
C GLY A 93 -21.87 5.91 0.16
N LEU A 94 -20.88 5.04 0.36
CA LEU A 94 -20.62 3.94 -0.57
C LEU A 94 -21.72 2.89 -0.50
N THR A 95 -22.46 2.70 -1.59
CA THR A 95 -23.54 1.71 -1.68
C THR A 95 -23.19 0.49 -2.54
N GLY A 96 -22.01 0.49 -3.17
CA GLY A 96 -21.59 -0.58 -4.08
C GLY A 96 -20.45 -0.18 -5.02
N ILE A 97 -20.23 -1.02 -6.03
CA ILE A 97 -19.37 -0.73 -7.18
C ILE A 97 -19.96 0.43 -7.98
N GLY A 98 -19.11 1.33 -8.48
CA GLY A 98 -19.54 2.46 -9.29
C GLY A 98 -18.63 3.67 -9.19
N ASN A 99 -19.09 4.77 -9.78
CA ASN A 99 -18.36 6.04 -9.78
C ASN A 99 -18.90 6.98 -8.71
N TYR A 100 -17.98 7.57 -7.95
CA TYR A 100 -18.29 8.51 -6.87
C TYR A 100 -17.50 9.81 -7.08
N ASN A 101 -18.06 10.92 -6.63
CA ASN A 101 -17.42 12.23 -6.75
C ASN A 101 -16.61 12.56 -5.49
N ILE A 102 -15.46 13.20 -5.70
CA ILE A 102 -14.67 13.81 -4.63
C ILE A 102 -15.10 15.28 -4.51
N SER A 103 -15.47 15.66 -3.29
CA SER A 103 -15.85 17.01 -2.93
C SER A 103 -14.67 17.81 -2.42
N ALA A 104 -14.84 19.14 -2.38
CA ALA A 104 -13.89 20.01 -1.72
C ALA A 104 -13.72 19.61 -0.24
N GLY A 105 -12.48 19.43 0.19
CA GLY A 105 -12.14 19.17 1.59
C GLY A 105 -12.38 20.41 2.45
N ASN A 106 -12.61 20.19 3.75
CA ASN A 106 -12.66 21.27 4.73
C ASN A 106 -11.28 21.38 5.42
N PRO A 107 -10.55 22.50 5.32
CA PRO A 107 -9.25 22.63 6.00
C PRO A 107 -9.34 22.56 7.53
N GLU A 108 -10.53 22.71 8.11
CA GLU A 108 -10.77 22.54 9.55
C GLU A 108 -11.17 21.11 9.95
N HIS A 109 -11.18 20.16 9.00
CA HIS A 109 -11.47 18.77 9.29
C HIS A 109 -10.38 18.15 10.17
N ILE A 110 -10.74 17.13 10.96
CA ILE A 110 -9.82 16.41 11.82
C ILE A 110 -9.67 14.99 11.29
N ALA A 111 -8.46 14.62 10.88
CA ALA A 111 -8.09 13.36 10.22
C ALA A 111 -8.69 12.09 10.84
N VAL A 112 -8.82 12.05 12.18
CA VAL A 112 -9.34 10.88 12.91
C VAL A 112 -10.87 10.79 12.97
N THR A 113 -11.57 11.73 12.34
CA THR A 113 -13.04 11.77 12.29
C THR A 113 -13.50 11.58 10.86
N CYS A 114 -14.68 11.02 10.67
CA CYS A 114 -15.22 10.92 9.33
C CYS A 114 -15.66 12.28 8.80
N ALA A 115 -15.20 12.64 7.60
CA ALA A 115 -15.68 13.85 6.97
C ALA A 115 -17.17 13.71 6.61
N VAL A 116 -17.85 14.85 6.46
CA VAL A 116 -19.25 14.88 6.01
C VAL A 116 -19.38 14.57 4.51
N LYS A 117 -18.27 14.62 3.77
CA LYS A 117 -18.21 14.41 2.33
C LYS A 117 -16.99 13.58 1.96
N THR A 118 -17.07 12.92 0.81
CA THR A 118 -15.93 12.25 0.20
C THR A 118 -14.84 13.27 -0.13
N SER A 119 -13.68 13.17 0.49
CA SER A 119 -12.60 14.18 0.40
C SER A 119 -11.23 13.55 0.68
N ILE A 120 -10.19 14.16 0.12
CA ILE A 120 -8.79 13.77 0.30
C ILE A 120 -8.03 14.91 0.97
N TYR A 121 -7.12 14.56 1.89
CA TYR A 121 -6.26 15.49 2.61
C TYR A 121 -4.82 15.00 2.59
N ILE A 122 -3.88 15.92 2.41
CA ILE A 122 -2.44 15.70 2.56
C ILE A 122 -1.98 16.52 3.75
N GLU A 123 -1.40 15.85 4.73
CA GLU A 123 -0.91 16.43 5.99
C GLU A 123 0.61 16.43 6.02
N ASP A 124 1.18 17.49 6.57
CA ASP A 124 2.54 17.48 7.12
C ASP A 124 2.46 16.98 8.58
N GLN A 125 2.96 15.78 8.85
CA GLN A 125 2.83 15.14 10.15
C GLN A 125 3.63 15.85 11.26
N ASP A 126 4.67 16.61 10.93
CA ASP A 126 5.43 17.37 11.93
C ASP A 126 4.59 18.52 12.49
N SER A 127 3.91 19.24 11.60
CA SER A 127 3.06 20.37 11.97
C SER A 127 1.62 19.97 12.31
N ASN A 128 1.21 18.74 12.02
CA ASN A 128 -0.16 18.25 12.11
C ASN A 128 -1.14 19.18 11.40
N SER A 129 -0.76 19.63 10.20
CA SER A 129 -1.53 20.58 9.41
C SER A 129 -1.65 20.14 7.97
N TYR A 130 -2.85 20.33 7.40
CA TYR A 130 -3.07 20.03 6.00
C TYR A 130 -2.31 21.00 5.10
N THR A 131 -1.53 20.45 4.17
CA THR A 131 -0.79 21.18 3.14
C THR A 131 -1.59 21.26 1.84
N PHE A 132 -2.36 20.22 1.54
CA PHE A 132 -3.27 20.15 0.39
C PHE A 132 -4.59 19.46 0.76
N ILE A 133 -5.68 19.90 0.14
CA ILE A 133 -7.02 19.31 0.28
C ILE A 133 -7.67 19.14 -1.09
N SER A 134 -8.56 18.17 -1.23
CA SER A 134 -9.29 17.99 -2.49
C SER A 134 -10.09 19.23 -2.85
N SER A 135 -10.10 19.56 -4.13
CA SER A 135 -11.09 20.45 -4.73
C SER A 135 -12.36 19.66 -5.05
N SER A 136 -13.44 20.35 -5.46
CA SER A 136 -14.65 19.72 -5.97
C SER A 136 -14.50 19.20 -7.42
N ASN A 137 -13.29 18.76 -7.79
CA ASN A 137 -12.95 18.19 -9.09
C ASN A 137 -12.12 16.92 -8.86
N GLY A 138 -12.83 15.80 -8.69
CA GLY A 138 -12.21 14.49 -8.58
C GLY A 138 -13.26 13.38 -8.62
N THR A 139 -12.81 12.18 -8.98
CA THR A 139 -13.64 11.00 -9.15
C THR A 139 -12.96 9.79 -8.55
N ILE A 140 -13.78 8.86 -8.08
CA ILE A 140 -13.38 7.54 -7.59
C ILE A 140 -14.15 6.51 -8.39
N GLU A 141 -13.47 5.49 -8.88
CA GLU A 141 -14.08 4.29 -9.43
C GLU A 141 -13.88 3.14 -8.45
N ILE A 142 -14.97 2.68 -7.84
CA ILE A 142 -14.99 1.47 -7.03
C ILE A 142 -15.27 0.29 -7.94
N THR A 143 -14.32 -0.63 -8.05
CA THR A 143 -14.38 -1.82 -8.92
C THR A 143 -14.64 -3.11 -8.13
N GLY A 144 -14.43 -3.08 -6.82
CA GLY A 144 -14.76 -4.17 -5.91
C GLY A 144 -15.26 -3.64 -4.58
N TYR A 145 -16.40 -4.14 -4.11
CA TYR A 145 -16.99 -3.73 -2.85
C TYR A 145 -17.76 -4.90 -2.22
N ASP A 146 -17.40 -5.24 -0.99
CA ASP A 146 -18.18 -6.14 -0.14
C ASP A 146 -18.30 -5.49 1.24
N ASN A 147 -19.52 -5.05 1.57
CA ASN A 147 -19.76 -4.38 2.83
C ASN A 147 -19.51 -5.30 4.03
N SER A 148 -19.90 -6.58 3.90
CA SER A 148 -19.86 -7.57 4.99
C SER A 148 -18.45 -8.03 5.31
N LEU A 149 -17.61 -8.21 4.28
CA LEU A 149 -16.21 -8.60 4.43
C LEU A 149 -15.29 -7.39 4.65
N GLY A 150 -15.79 -6.19 4.41
CA GLY A 150 -15.00 -4.97 4.48
C GLY A 150 -13.97 -4.89 3.35
N ILE A 151 -14.38 -5.27 2.14
CA ILE A 151 -13.57 -5.19 0.92
C ILE A 151 -13.88 -3.87 0.21
N LEU A 152 -12.82 -3.16 -0.17
CA LEU A 152 -12.89 -1.89 -0.90
C LEU A 152 -11.73 -1.84 -1.92
N ILE A 153 -12.06 -1.88 -3.21
CA ILE A 153 -11.11 -1.89 -4.32
C ILE A 153 -11.50 -0.79 -5.29
N GLY A 154 -10.53 0.01 -5.71
CA GLY A 154 -10.81 1.10 -6.62
C GLY A 154 -9.60 1.93 -7.02
N THR A 155 -9.89 2.92 -7.86
CA THR A 155 -8.94 3.94 -8.29
C THR A 155 -9.55 5.32 -8.07
N PHE A 156 -8.73 6.34 -8.00
CA PHE A 156 -9.19 7.71 -7.88
C PHE A 156 -8.27 8.69 -8.59
N THR A 157 -8.84 9.84 -8.94
CA THR A 157 -8.12 11.01 -9.43
C THR A 157 -8.78 12.27 -8.89
N ALA A 158 -7.99 13.24 -8.43
CA ALA A 158 -8.51 14.51 -7.94
C ALA A 158 -7.53 15.65 -8.17
N GLU A 159 -8.05 16.86 -8.39
CA GLU A 159 -7.30 18.09 -8.19
C GLU A 159 -7.31 18.44 -6.69
N LEU A 160 -6.13 18.61 -6.10
CA LEU A 160 -5.93 19.15 -4.76
C LEU A 160 -5.49 20.62 -4.85
N VAL A 161 -5.91 21.43 -3.88
CA VAL A 161 -5.52 22.83 -3.72
C VAL A 161 -4.66 22.98 -2.47
N SER A 162 -3.63 23.84 -2.53
CA SER A 162 -2.84 24.14 -1.34
C SER A 162 -3.66 24.95 -0.33
N THR A 163 -3.50 24.63 0.95
CA THR A 163 -4.13 25.37 2.05
C THR A 163 -3.46 26.72 2.31
N ALA A 164 -2.19 26.89 1.93
CA ALA A 164 -1.45 28.14 2.05
C ALA A 164 -1.72 29.10 0.87
N ASP A 165 -1.91 28.58 -0.34
CA ASP A 165 -2.25 29.34 -1.54
C ASP A 165 -3.21 28.55 -2.45
N PRO A 166 -4.51 28.86 -2.44
CA PRO A 166 -5.51 28.13 -3.25
C PRO A 166 -5.32 28.24 -4.78
N SER A 167 -4.44 29.13 -5.26
CA SER A 167 -4.08 29.19 -6.68
C SER A 167 -3.15 28.04 -7.11
N VAL A 168 -2.44 27.42 -6.15
CA VAL A 168 -1.59 26.26 -6.37
C VAL A 168 -2.46 25.00 -6.39
N LYS A 169 -2.54 24.38 -7.57
CA LYS A 169 -3.32 23.17 -7.85
C LYS A 169 -2.42 22.04 -8.28
N LYS A 170 -2.66 20.83 -7.77
CA LYS A 170 -1.91 19.63 -8.12
C LYS A 170 -2.85 18.45 -8.27
N THR A 171 -2.58 17.58 -9.23
CA THR A 171 -3.36 16.35 -9.40
C THR A 171 -2.79 15.25 -8.52
N ILE A 172 -3.66 14.49 -7.88
CA ILE A 172 -3.35 13.19 -7.26
C ILE A 172 -4.09 12.10 -8.02
N THR A 173 -3.41 10.98 -8.25
CA THR A 173 -4.02 9.76 -8.81
C THR A 173 -3.58 8.57 -7.99
N GLY A 174 -4.50 7.66 -7.66
CA GLY A 174 -4.11 6.48 -6.90
C GLY A 174 -5.04 5.30 -7.07
N GLU A 175 -4.63 4.19 -6.47
CA GLU A 175 -5.32 2.93 -6.46
C GLU A 175 -5.22 2.27 -5.08
N PHE A 176 -6.22 1.45 -4.76
CA PHE A 176 -6.28 0.73 -3.50
C PHE A 176 -6.99 -0.60 -3.66
N ASN A 177 -6.54 -1.57 -2.88
CA ASN A 177 -7.22 -2.84 -2.65
C ASN A 177 -7.13 -3.16 -1.16
N LEU A 178 -8.24 -2.98 -0.47
CA LEU A 178 -8.33 -3.01 0.98
C LEU A 178 -9.27 -4.13 1.41
N ASN A 179 -8.85 -4.94 2.37
CA ASN A 179 -9.72 -5.94 3.00
C ASN A 179 -9.54 -5.92 4.51
N LYS A 180 -10.56 -5.41 5.20
CA LYS A 180 -10.51 -5.22 6.65
C LYS A 180 -10.32 -6.54 7.40
N SER A 181 -10.85 -7.64 6.85
CA SER A 181 -10.81 -8.96 7.49
C SER A 181 -9.42 -9.60 7.49
N THR A 182 -8.53 -9.18 6.58
CA THR A 182 -7.18 -9.74 6.44
C THR A 182 -6.07 -8.76 6.78
N LEU A 183 -6.39 -7.50 7.07
CA LEU A 183 -5.39 -6.51 7.46
C LEU A 183 -4.76 -6.85 8.82
N ASP A 184 -3.51 -7.30 8.80
CA ASP A 184 -2.65 -7.41 9.97
C ASP A 184 -1.57 -6.32 9.97
N LYS A 185 -1.71 -5.34 10.86
CA LYS A 185 -0.74 -4.24 10.94
C LYS A 185 0.57 -4.63 11.62
N THR A 186 0.65 -5.80 12.23
CA THR A 186 1.84 -6.26 12.98
C THR A 186 2.84 -7.02 12.13
N ILE A 187 2.45 -7.35 10.89
CA ILE A 187 3.26 -8.13 9.95
C ILE A 187 3.68 -7.21 8.81
N LYS A 188 4.96 -7.26 8.43
CA LYS A 188 5.45 -6.59 7.23
C LYS A 188 4.89 -7.30 5.98
N PRO A 189 4.10 -6.62 5.12
CA PRO A 189 3.74 -7.17 3.82
C PRO A 189 4.99 -7.51 3.01
N CYS A 190 5.01 -8.64 2.31
CA CYS A 190 6.22 -9.08 1.60
C CYS A 190 6.57 -8.24 0.35
N TRP A 191 5.68 -7.34 -0.06
CA TRP A 191 5.83 -6.46 -1.22
C TRP A 191 6.41 -5.08 -0.83
N LEU A 192 6.62 -4.83 0.47
CA LEU A 192 7.44 -3.74 1.03
C LEU A 192 8.83 -4.25 1.40
#